data_AF-A0A2A6M980-F1
#
_entry.id   AF-A0A2A6M980-F1
#
_cell.length_a   1.000
_cell.length_b   1.000
_cell.length_c   1.000
_cell.angle_alpha   90.00
_cell.angle_beta   90.00
_cell.angle_gamma   90.00
#
_symmetry.space_group_name_H-M   'P 1'
#
loop_
_entity.id
_entity.type
_entity.pdbx_description
1 polymer ?
#
loop_
_entity_poly.entity_id
_entity_poly.type
_entity_poly.pdbx_seq_one_letter_code
_entity_poly.pdbx_strand_id
1 'polypeptide(L)'
;MTDQKDLNADRRPPTAEELRKQVLEREMEEMDRERKLKAIEEQKHADFAADFLKKHVTEEEIAMVRRLVANAVKAGKFEAMVYSFPSELCTDSGRAINSADPDWPQTLQGKAKEFFERYQTFGKPQGYKLKAMIINFPGGMPGDVGLFLNWAPDKV
;
A
#
# COMPACT_ATOMS: atom_id res chain seq x y z
N MET A 1 44.85 -9.29 8.91
CA MET A 1 45.41 -9.43 10.27
C MET A 1 44.25 -9.75 11.18
N THR A 2 44.39 -10.86 11.90
CA THR A 2 43.30 -11.62 12.54
C THR A 2 43.08 -11.07 13.94
N ASP A 3 41.94 -10.43 14.20
CA ASP A 3 41.54 -10.05 15.57
C ASP A 3 40.94 -11.27 16.29
N GLN A 4 41.85 -12.14 16.71
CA GLN A 4 41.59 -13.24 17.61
C GLN A 4 41.54 -12.69 19.04
N LYS A 5 40.42 -12.04 19.41
CA LYS A 5 40.21 -11.56 20.77
C LYS A 5 39.52 -12.65 21.60
N ASP A 6 40.27 -13.15 22.57
CA ASP A 6 39.80 -13.77 23.81
C ASP A 6 39.17 -15.17 23.75
N LEU A 7 39.99 -16.20 23.50
CA LEU A 7 39.73 -17.56 24.01
C LEU A 7 40.43 -17.73 25.37
N ASN A 8 39.93 -17.05 26.39
CA ASN A 8 40.42 -17.18 27.76
C ASN A 8 39.64 -18.31 28.47
N ALA A 9 40.24 -19.49 28.58
CA ALA A 9 39.64 -20.70 29.19
C ALA A 9 39.42 -20.60 30.71
N ASP A 10 39.97 -19.56 31.35
CA ASP A 10 39.89 -19.29 32.80
C ASP A 10 38.71 -18.37 33.19
N ARG A 11 37.89 -17.94 32.22
CA ARG A 11 36.72 -17.10 32.51
C ARG A 11 35.56 -18.00 32.90
N ARG A 12 35.11 -17.89 34.16
CA ARG A 12 33.89 -18.59 34.61
C ARG A 12 32.76 -18.29 33.62
N PRO A 13 32.05 -19.31 33.09
CA PRO A 13 30.91 -19.06 32.23
C PRO A 13 29.82 -18.30 33.00
N PRO A 14 29.01 -17.47 32.32
CA PRO A 14 27.88 -16.80 32.95
C PRO A 14 26.96 -17.84 33.61
N THR A 15 26.34 -17.44 34.72
CA THR A 15 25.40 -18.31 35.43
C THR A 15 24.15 -18.53 34.59
N ALA A 16 23.43 -19.63 34.86
CA ALA A 16 22.15 -19.87 34.19
C ALA A 16 21.13 -18.74 34.43
N GLU A 17 21.20 -18.06 35.58
CA GLU A 17 20.36 -16.89 35.89
C GLU A 17 20.74 -15.67 35.03
N GLU A 18 22.03 -15.38 34.89
CA GLU A 18 22.53 -14.32 34.00
C GLU A 18 22.15 -14.58 32.53
N LEU A 19 22.23 -15.84 32.09
CA LEU A 19 21.81 -16.22 30.74
C LEU A 19 20.30 -16.02 30.53
N ARG A 20 19.46 -16.41 31.49
CA ARG A 20 18.00 -16.16 31.40
C ARG A 20 17.67 -14.67 31.39
N LYS A 21 18.38 -13.87 32.19
CA LYS A 21 18.22 -12.41 32.19
C LYS A 21 18.57 -11.82 30.83
N GLN A 22 19.68 -12.24 30.21
CA GLN A 22 20.05 -11.80 28.86
C GLN A 22 19.02 -12.18 27.80
N VAL A 23 18.41 -13.37 27.89
CA VAL A 23 17.33 -13.77 26.99
C VAL A 23 16.13 -12.85 27.15
N LEU A 24 15.68 -12.62 28.40
CA LEU A 24 14.55 -11.74 28.69
C LEU A 24 14.80 -10.29 28.21
N GLU A 25 16.02 -9.77 28.41
CA GLU A 25 16.41 -8.44 27.93
C GLU A 25 16.31 -8.33 26.40
N ARG A 26 16.78 -9.34 25.66
CA ARG A 26 16.65 -9.36 24.19
C ARG A 26 15.20 -9.44 23.74
N GLU A 27 14.39 -10.30 24.37
CA GLU A 27 12.97 -10.41 24.05
C GLU A 27 12.23 -9.08 24.28
N MET A 28 12.54 -8.38 25.38
CA MET A 28 11.98 -7.04 25.65
C MET A 28 12.44 -6.02 24.60
N GLU A 29 13.72 -6.01 24.22
CA GLU A 29 14.23 -5.11 23.17
C GLU A 29 13.57 -5.37 21.81
N GLU A 30 13.38 -6.64 21.43
CA GLU A 30 12.71 -7.02 20.19
C GLU A 30 11.24 -6.56 20.21
N MET A 31 10.53 -6.82 21.30
CA MET A 31 9.14 -6.37 21.48
C MET A 31 9.02 -4.85 21.41
N ASP A 32 9.95 -4.10 22.00
CA ASP A 32 9.96 -2.65 21.95
C ASP A 32 10.27 -2.13 20.54
N ARG A 33 11.14 -2.79 19.78
CA ARG A 33 11.40 -2.47 18.36
C ARG A 33 10.15 -2.70 17.53
N GLU A 34 9.49 -3.85 17.68
CA GLU A 34 8.24 -4.17 16.97
C GLU A 34 7.14 -3.15 17.28
N ARG A 35 6.96 -2.79 18.56
CA ARG A 35 5.99 -1.75 18.97
C ARG A 35 6.27 -0.41 18.31
N LYS A 36 7.54 0.03 18.26
CA LYS A 36 7.92 1.29 17.61
C LYS A 36 7.67 1.25 16.10
N LEU A 37 8.01 0.14 15.43
CA LEU A 37 7.76 -0.03 14.00
C LEU A 37 6.26 0.02 13.70
N LYS A 38 5.46 -0.68 14.50
CA LYS A 38 3.99 -0.69 14.37
C LYS A 38 3.41 0.72 14.57
N ALA A 39 3.85 1.46 15.59
CA ALA A 39 3.39 2.82 15.82
C ALA A 39 3.74 3.78 14.67
N ILE A 40 4.92 3.62 14.06
CA ILE A 40 5.31 4.41 12.88
C ILE A 40 4.42 4.07 11.68
N GLU A 41 4.12 2.80 11.47
CA GLU A 41 3.24 2.34 10.39
C GLU A 41 1.80 2.85 10.57
N GLU A 42 1.25 2.73 11.77
CA GLU A 42 -0.06 3.27 12.15
C GLU A 42 -0.14 4.78 11.92
N GLN A 43 0.91 5.53 12.31
CA GLN A 43 0.95 6.97 12.08
C GLN A 43 0.99 7.31 10.58
N LYS A 44 1.85 6.63 9.80
CA LYS A 44 1.91 6.82 8.33
C LYS A 44 0.56 6.51 7.68
N HIS A 45 -0.11 5.47 8.15
CA HIS A 45 -1.42 5.09 7.67
C HIS A 45 -2.46 6.17 7.97
N ALA A 46 -2.48 6.69 9.21
CA ALA A 46 -3.37 7.77 9.61
C ALA A 46 -3.11 9.07 8.83
N ASP A 47 -1.84 9.44 8.61
CA ASP A 47 -1.46 10.61 7.83
C ASP A 47 -1.89 10.49 6.37
N PHE A 48 -1.69 9.31 5.77
CA PHE A 48 -2.15 9.01 4.42
C PHE A 48 -3.68 9.12 4.32
N ALA A 49 -4.42 8.49 5.24
CA ALA A 49 -5.88 8.54 5.26
C ALA A 49 -6.39 9.98 5.38
N ALA A 50 -5.76 10.80 6.23
CA ALA A 50 -6.12 12.21 6.38
C ALA A 50 -5.85 13.03 5.10
N ASP A 51 -4.70 12.82 4.46
CA ASP A 51 -4.37 13.47 3.19
C ASP A 51 -5.35 13.06 2.08
N PHE A 52 -5.58 11.76 1.95
CA PHE A 52 -6.46 11.17 0.95
C PHE A 52 -7.90 11.67 1.05
N LEU A 53 -8.45 11.77 2.27
CA LEU A 53 -9.84 12.16 2.47
C LEU A 53 -10.08 13.68 2.41
N LYS A 54 -9.09 14.49 2.80
CA LYS A 54 -9.28 15.94 2.99
C LYS A 54 -8.66 16.80 1.90
N LYS A 55 -7.68 16.30 1.15
CA LYS A 55 -7.00 17.07 0.11
C LYS A 55 -7.41 16.63 -1.28
N HIS A 56 -7.25 17.55 -2.21
CA HIS A 56 -7.48 17.32 -3.63
C HIS A 56 -6.31 16.61 -4.31
N VAL A 57 -6.60 15.98 -5.44
CA VAL A 57 -5.59 15.39 -6.34
C VAL A 57 -4.68 16.50 -6.86
N THR A 58 -3.38 16.30 -6.68
CA THR A 58 -2.35 17.27 -7.07
C THR A 58 -1.91 17.10 -8.51
N GLU A 59 -1.31 18.15 -9.10
CA GLU A 59 -0.71 18.08 -10.44
C GLU A 59 0.43 17.05 -10.53
N GLU A 60 1.18 16.84 -9.44
CA GLU A 60 2.21 15.80 -9.37
C GLU A 60 1.60 14.39 -9.45
N GLU A 61 0.49 14.14 -8.73
CA GLU A 61 -0.23 12.87 -8.82
C GLU A 61 -0.77 12.63 -10.24
N ILE A 62 -1.26 13.67 -10.93
CA ILE A 62 -1.69 13.58 -12.33
C ILE A 62 -0.51 13.30 -13.27
N ALA A 63 0.63 13.94 -13.04
CA ALA A 63 1.86 13.67 -13.81
C ALA A 63 2.34 12.23 -13.61
N MET A 64 2.22 11.70 -12.39
CA MET A 64 2.55 10.31 -12.06
C MET A 64 1.66 9.33 -12.85
N VAL A 65 0.35 9.58 -12.94
CA VAL A 65 -0.57 8.78 -13.78
C VAL A 65 -0.09 8.74 -15.23
N ARG A 66 0.24 9.90 -15.83
CA ARG A 66 0.74 9.98 -17.21
C ARG A 66 2.02 9.16 -17.41
N ARG A 67 2.94 9.22 -16.43
CA ARG A 67 4.19 8.46 -16.45
C ARG A 67 3.94 6.95 -16.38
N LEU A 68 3.02 6.50 -15.53
CA LEU A 68 2.65 5.07 -15.40
C LEU A 68 2.05 4.53 -16.71
N VAL A 69 1.16 5.29 -17.34
CA VAL A 69 0.60 4.95 -18.66
C VAL A 69 1.71 4.87 -19.71
N ALA A 70 2.57 5.89 -19.80
CA ALA A 70 3.68 5.89 -20.76
C ALA A 70 4.62 4.69 -20.59
N ASN A 71 4.89 4.28 -19.35
CA ASN A 71 5.71 3.11 -19.07
C ASN A 71 5.01 1.80 -19.49
N ALA A 72 3.71 1.68 -19.25
CA ALA A 72 2.93 0.52 -19.69
C ALA A 72 2.89 0.41 -21.23
N VAL A 73 2.74 1.53 -21.93
CA VAL A 73 2.82 1.59 -23.41
C VAL A 73 4.20 1.13 -23.89
N LYS A 74 5.29 1.62 -23.30
CA LYS A 74 6.66 1.17 -23.62
C LYS A 74 6.85 -0.33 -23.41
N ALA A 75 6.12 -0.91 -22.45
CA ALA A 75 6.13 -2.33 -22.16
C ALA A 75 5.14 -3.15 -23.03
N GLY A 76 4.51 -2.55 -24.05
CA GLY A 76 3.55 -3.22 -24.92
C GLY A 76 2.23 -3.61 -24.24
N LYS A 77 1.89 -2.97 -23.11
CA LYS A 77 0.65 -3.23 -22.37
C LYS A 77 -0.46 -2.30 -22.83
N PHE A 78 -1.69 -2.76 -22.68
CA PHE A 78 -2.92 -1.98 -22.91
C PHE A 78 -3.59 -1.51 -21.61
N GLU A 79 -2.88 -1.62 -20.49
CA GLU A 79 -3.40 -1.32 -19.16
C GLU A 79 -2.27 -0.92 -18.21
N ALA A 80 -2.58 0.00 -17.30
CA ALA A 80 -1.70 0.40 -16.20
C ALA A 80 -2.50 0.54 -14.90
N MET A 81 -1.93 0.06 -13.79
CA MET A 81 -2.35 0.50 -12.46
C MET A 81 -1.84 1.92 -12.25
N VAL A 82 -2.74 2.87 -12.05
CA VAL A 82 -2.41 4.30 -12.02
C VAL A 82 -2.53 4.91 -10.63
N TYR A 83 -3.24 4.25 -9.71
CA TYR A 83 -3.39 4.68 -8.34
C TYR A 83 -3.74 3.48 -7.43
N SER A 84 -3.36 3.54 -6.16
CA SER A 84 -3.73 2.54 -5.17
C SER A 84 -3.93 3.17 -3.79
N PHE A 85 -4.85 2.61 -3.00
CA PHE A 85 -5.18 3.10 -1.66
C PHE A 85 -5.86 1.99 -0.82
N PRO A 86 -5.86 2.08 0.52
CA PRO A 86 -6.52 1.11 1.39
C PRO A 86 -8.03 1.06 1.13
N SER A 87 -8.59 -0.15 0.98
CA SER A 87 -10.02 -0.36 0.73
C SER A 87 -10.92 0.19 1.84
N GLU A 88 -10.41 0.28 3.07
CA GLU A 88 -11.11 0.87 4.21
C GLU A 88 -11.47 2.35 4.02
N LEU A 89 -10.83 3.04 3.06
CA LEU A 89 -11.17 4.43 2.72
C LEU A 89 -12.40 4.55 1.79
N CYS A 90 -12.90 3.43 1.24
CA CYS A 90 -14.23 3.39 0.63
C CYS A 90 -15.33 3.40 1.71
N THR A 91 -16.50 3.96 1.41
CA THR A 91 -17.64 4.00 2.37
C THR A 91 -18.11 2.61 2.82
N ASP A 92 -17.83 1.59 2.02
CA ASP A 92 -18.20 0.20 2.23
C ASP A 92 -17.00 -0.72 2.47
N SER A 93 -15.83 -0.16 2.77
CA SER A 93 -14.58 -0.90 2.96
C SER A 93 -14.22 -1.81 1.77
N GLY A 94 -14.54 -1.38 0.55
CA GLY A 94 -14.17 -2.06 -0.70
C GLY A 94 -15.02 -3.27 -1.06
N ARG A 95 -16.16 -3.50 -0.39
CA ARG A 95 -17.04 -4.63 -0.68
C ARG A 95 -17.56 -4.62 -2.12
N ALA A 96 -18.07 -3.50 -2.61
CA ALA A 96 -18.58 -3.32 -3.95
C ALA A 96 -17.52 -3.61 -5.02
N ILE A 97 -16.28 -3.14 -4.80
CA ILE A 97 -15.14 -3.43 -5.68
C ILE A 97 -14.82 -4.93 -5.65
N ASN A 98 -14.78 -5.55 -4.47
CA ASN A 98 -14.47 -6.97 -4.32
C ASN A 98 -15.52 -7.88 -4.99
N SER A 99 -16.79 -7.48 -5.01
CA SER A 99 -17.88 -8.21 -5.67
C SER A 99 -18.08 -7.84 -7.14
N ALA A 100 -17.22 -6.99 -7.71
CA ALA A 100 -17.37 -6.44 -9.07
C ALA A 100 -18.74 -5.78 -9.32
N ASP A 101 -19.30 -5.12 -8.28
CA ASP A 101 -20.55 -4.39 -8.37
C ASP A 101 -20.40 -3.18 -9.31
N PRO A 102 -21.23 -3.01 -10.37
CA PRO A 102 -21.11 -1.89 -11.29
C PRO A 102 -21.22 -0.50 -10.63
N ASP A 103 -21.86 -0.41 -9.47
CA ASP A 103 -22.04 0.83 -8.71
C ASP A 103 -20.90 1.10 -7.71
N TRP A 104 -19.81 0.31 -7.76
CA TRP A 104 -18.60 0.56 -6.96
C TRP A 104 -18.09 2.01 -6.97
N PRO A 105 -18.24 2.83 -8.04
CA PRO A 105 -17.78 4.21 -7.99
C PRO A 105 -18.48 5.07 -6.93
N GLN A 106 -19.70 4.69 -6.50
CA GLN A 106 -20.45 5.39 -5.46
C GLN A 106 -19.80 5.25 -4.07
N THR A 107 -18.93 4.26 -3.88
CA THR A 107 -18.26 4.03 -2.59
C THR A 107 -16.94 4.78 -2.46
N LEU A 108 -16.46 5.38 -3.56
CA LEU A 108 -15.23 6.17 -3.58
C LEU A 108 -15.41 7.49 -2.81
N GLN A 109 -14.35 7.86 -2.09
CA GLN A 109 -14.25 9.11 -1.35
C GLN A 109 -12.89 9.77 -1.61
N GLY A 110 -12.77 11.03 -1.17
CA GLY A 110 -11.51 11.79 -1.24
C GLY A 110 -10.87 11.78 -2.64
N LYS A 111 -9.56 11.61 -2.68
CA LYS A 111 -8.79 11.57 -3.93
C LYS A 111 -9.24 10.50 -4.91
N ALA A 112 -9.66 9.32 -4.45
CA ALA A 112 -10.11 8.27 -5.37
C ALA A 112 -11.40 8.67 -6.12
N LYS A 113 -12.31 9.38 -5.45
CA LYS A 113 -13.51 9.94 -6.08
C LYS A 113 -13.12 11.00 -7.12
N GLU A 114 -12.19 11.90 -6.79
CA GLU A 114 -11.70 12.90 -7.74
C GLU A 114 -11.01 12.28 -8.95
N PHE A 115 -10.20 11.24 -8.77
CA PHE A 115 -9.62 10.49 -9.89
C PHE A 115 -10.70 9.88 -10.79
N PHE A 116 -11.75 9.32 -10.20
CA PHE A 116 -12.89 8.80 -10.96
C PHE A 116 -13.61 9.91 -11.74
N GLU A 117 -13.90 11.06 -11.12
CA GLU A 117 -14.52 12.22 -11.77
C GLU A 117 -13.67 12.79 -12.91
N ARG A 118 -12.35 12.88 -12.70
CA ARG A 118 -11.40 13.26 -13.76
C ARG A 118 -11.36 12.25 -14.88
N TYR A 119 -11.39 10.95 -14.57
CA TYR A 119 -11.54 9.92 -15.59
C TYR A 119 -12.83 10.11 -16.40
N GLN A 120 -13.97 10.34 -15.75
CA GLN A 120 -15.24 10.56 -16.45
C GLN A 120 -15.18 11.78 -17.37
N THR A 121 -14.56 12.86 -16.92
CA THR A 121 -14.46 14.12 -17.67
C THR A 121 -13.46 14.06 -18.82
N PHE A 122 -12.28 13.47 -18.61
CA PHE A 122 -11.16 13.55 -19.54
C PHE A 122 -10.75 12.21 -20.15
N GLY A 123 -10.80 11.12 -19.39
CA GLY A 123 -10.36 9.81 -19.84
C GLY A 123 -11.40 9.09 -20.69
N LYS A 124 -12.62 8.94 -20.15
CA LYS A 124 -13.72 8.21 -20.78
C LYS A 124 -14.06 8.72 -22.20
N PRO A 125 -14.14 10.04 -22.48
CA PRO A 125 -14.39 10.54 -23.83
C PRO A 125 -13.28 10.21 -24.84
N GLN A 126 -12.08 9.88 -24.37
CA GLN A 126 -10.93 9.49 -25.20
C GLN A 126 -10.84 7.96 -25.40
N GLY A 127 -11.84 7.20 -24.94
CA GLY A 127 -11.89 5.75 -25.10
C GLY A 127 -11.15 4.95 -24.00
N TYR A 128 -10.64 5.62 -22.96
CA TYR A 128 -10.14 4.88 -21.80
C TYR A 128 -11.30 4.20 -21.06
N LYS A 129 -11.00 3.03 -20.49
CA LYS A 129 -11.83 2.33 -19.51
C LYS A 129 -11.15 2.38 -18.15
N LEU A 130 -11.93 2.52 -17.09
CA LEU A 130 -11.44 2.48 -15.71
C LEU A 130 -12.03 1.26 -15.01
N LYS A 131 -11.17 0.50 -14.34
CA LYS A 131 -11.56 -0.58 -13.43
C LYS A 131 -10.92 -0.39 -12.06
N ALA A 132 -11.58 -0.91 -11.04
CA ALA A 132 -11.05 -1.04 -9.69
C ALA A 132 -10.97 -2.52 -9.31
N MET A 133 -9.94 -2.92 -8.56
CA MET A 133 -9.76 -4.28 -8.08
C MET A 133 -9.12 -4.27 -6.69
N ILE A 134 -9.46 -5.24 -5.84
CA ILE A 134 -8.68 -5.53 -4.63
C ILE A 134 -7.37 -6.20 -5.07
N ILE A 135 -6.23 -5.65 -4.66
CA ILE A 135 -4.89 -6.10 -5.11
C ILE A 135 -4.15 -6.92 -4.06
N ASN A 136 -4.60 -6.93 -2.80
CA ASN A 136 -4.08 -7.79 -1.74
C ASN A 136 -5.16 -8.15 -0.71
N PHE A 137 -4.93 -9.24 0.03
CA PHE A 137 -5.88 -9.79 1.01
C PHE A 137 -5.22 -10.10 2.37
N PRO A 138 -4.72 -9.11 3.12
CA PRO A 138 -4.11 -9.33 4.44
C PRO A 138 -5.10 -10.00 5.39
N GLY A 139 -4.71 -11.14 5.97
CA GLY A 139 -5.60 -11.91 6.86
C GLY A 139 -6.87 -12.44 6.19
N GLY A 140 -6.90 -12.52 4.85
CA GLY A 140 -8.07 -12.94 4.08
C GLY A 140 -9.13 -11.86 3.87
N MET A 141 -8.88 -10.63 4.32
CA MET A 141 -9.78 -9.48 4.15
C MET A 141 -9.28 -8.56 3.01
N PRO A 142 -10.16 -7.85 2.30
CA PRO A 142 -9.73 -6.86 1.31
C PRO A 142 -8.75 -5.84 1.93
N GLY A 143 -7.57 -5.72 1.34
CA GLY A 143 -6.57 -4.73 1.77
C GLY A 143 -6.62 -3.52 0.85
N ASP A 144 -5.72 -3.40 -0.11
CA ASP A 144 -5.66 -2.25 -1.01
C ASP A 144 -6.54 -2.42 -2.25
N VAL A 145 -7.08 -1.29 -2.70
CA VAL A 145 -7.71 -1.10 -4.01
C VAL A 145 -6.67 -0.58 -4.99
N GLY A 146 -6.64 -1.15 -6.19
CA GLY A 146 -5.95 -0.59 -7.35
C GLY A 146 -6.93 -0.02 -8.38
N LEU A 147 -6.68 1.20 -8.86
CA LEU A 147 -7.35 1.80 -10.01
C LEU A 147 -6.51 1.58 -11.27
N PHE A 148 -7.14 1.09 -12.33
CA PHE A 148 -6.46 0.77 -13.58
C PHE A 148 -7.11 1.46 -14.77
N LEU A 149 -6.30 2.17 -15.56
CA LEU A 149 -6.71 2.66 -16.88
C LEU A 149 -6.37 1.61 -17.93
N ASN A 150 -7.33 1.35 -18.80
CA ASN A 150 -7.24 0.40 -19.91
C ASN A 150 -7.57 1.11 -21.23
N TRP A 151 -6.78 0.85 -22.26
CA TRP A 151 -6.93 1.38 -23.62
C TRP A 151 -6.87 0.28 -24.67
N ALA A 152 -7.22 -0.95 -24.29
CA ALA A 152 -7.41 -2.03 -25.25
C ALA A 152 -8.62 -1.71 -26.15
N PRO A 153 -8.56 -2.06 -27.45
CA PRO A 153 -9.70 -1.94 -28.33
C PRO A 153 -10.91 -2.66 -27.75
N ASP A 154 -12.11 -2.19 -28.08
CA ASP A 154 -13.33 -2.91 -27.75
C ASP A 154 -13.27 -4.31 -28.35
N LYS A 155 -13.69 -5.30 -27.56
CA LYS A 155 -13.85 -6.65 -28.08
C LYS A 155 -15.02 -6.60 -29.07
N VAL A 156 -14.69 -6.77 -30.35
CA VAL A 156 -15.66 -7.00 -31.44
C VAL A 156 -16.28 -8.37 -31.26
#